data_AF-A0A7C6ZZV2-F1
#
_entry.id   AF-A0A7C6ZZV2-F1
#
_cell.length_a   1.000
_cell.length_b   1.000
_cell.length_c   1.000
_cell.angle_alpha   90.00
_cell.angle_beta   90.00
_cell.angle_gamma   90.00
#
_symmetry.space_group_name_H-M   'P 1'
#
loop_
_entity.id
_entity.type
_entity.pdbx_description
1 polymer ?
#
loop_
_entity_poly.entity_id
_entity_poly.type
_entity_poly.pdbx_seq_one_letter_code
_entity_poly.pdbx_strand_id
1 'polypeptide(L)' 'MRKLFEPFACLNSIFDITPGMLKENGIYGLILDIDNTLVATNVREAGERVGRFIKNLKDNGIMPVIVSNARKHRVEEFC' A
#
# COMPACT_ATOMS: atom_id res chain seq x y z
N MET A 1 24.30 -2.43 11.99
CA MET A 1 23.26 -1.41 12.26
C MET A 1 22.84 -0.58 11.04
N ARG A 2 23.72 -0.22 10.09
CA ARG A 2 23.32 0.59 8.90
C ARG A 2 22.20 -0.01 8.02
N LYS A 3 22.23 -1.32 7.79
CA LYS A 3 21.23 -2.04 6.96
C LYS A 3 19.77 -1.94 7.43
N LEU A 4 19.50 -1.54 8.67
CA LEU A 4 18.12 -1.41 9.20
C LEU A 4 17.39 -0.16 8.70
N PHE A 5 18.13 0.87 8.26
CA PHE A 5 17.58 2.15 7.83
C PHE A 5 17.69 2.36 6.31
N GLU A 6 18.14 1.33 5.59
CA GLU A 6 18.22 1.36 4.13
C GLU A 6 16.94 0.75 3.55
N PRO A 7 16.32 1.40 2.55
CA PRO A 7 15.15 0.84 1.90
C PRO A 7 15.51 -0.48 1.22
N PHE A 8 14.65 -1.49 1.36
CA PHE A 8 14.80 -2.75 0.63
C PHE A 8 14.65 -2.55 -0.88
N ALA A 9 13.74 -1.67 -1.29
CA ALA A 9 13.52 -1.28 -2.67
C ALA A 9 13.01 0.17 -2.77
N CYS A 10 13.35 0.84 -3.86
CA CYS A 10 12.82 2.16 -4.23
C CYS A 10 12.18 2.07 -5.61
N LEU A 11 10.92 2.49 -5.72
CA LEU A 11 10.13 2.48 -6.95
C LEU A 11 9.63 3.88 -7.26
N ASN A 12 9.27 4.14 -8.52
CA ASN A 12 8.73 5.43 -8.95
C ASN A 12 7.28 5.62 -8.50
N SER A 13 6.54 4.52 -8.35
CA SER A 13 5.15 4.54 -7.90
C SER A 13 4.83 3.33 -7.03
N ILE A 14 3.92 3.51 -6.07
CA ILE A 14 3.33 2.38 -5.33
C ILE A 14 2.61 1.39 -6.24
N PHE A 15 2.11 1.86 -7.39
CA PHE A 15 1.40 1.06 -8.36
C PHE A 15 2.34 0.21 -9.23
N ASP A 16 3.66 0.39 -9.10
CA ASP A 16 4.66 -0.47 -9.73
C ASP A 16 4.90 -1.75 -8.90
N ILE A 17 4.36 -1.82 -7.67
CA ILE A 17 4.39 -3.03 -6.85
C ILE A 17 3.42 -4.05 -7.43
N THR A 18 3.92 -5.24 -7.77
CA THR A 18 3.08 -6.34 -8.25
C THR A 18 3.06 -7.51 -7.25
N PRO A 19 1.97 -8.29 -7.17
CA PRO A 19 1.92 -9.47 -6.32
C PRO A 19 3.02 -10.49 -6.61
N GLY A 20 3.42 -10.64 -7.89
CA GLY A 20 4.49 -11.55 -8.30
C GLY A 20 5.83 -11.17 -7.68
N MET A 21 6.23 -9.89 -7.79
CA MET A 21 7.46 -9.38 -7.19
C MET A 21 7.49 -9.60 -5.67
N LEU A 22 6.37 -9.39 -4.98
CA LEU A 22 6.29 -9.61 -3.53
C LEU A 22 6.51 -11.08 -3.18
N LYS A 23 5.83 -11.99 -3.88
CA LYS A 23 5.96 -13.44 -3.65
C LYS A 23 7.35 -13.98 -3.94
N GLU A 24 7.98 -13.52 -5.02
CA GLU A 24 9.37 -13.87 -5.36
C GLU A 24 10.35 -13.49 -4.24
N ASN A 25 10.02 -12.44 -3.48
CA ASN A 25 10.78 -11.99 -2.31
C ASN A 25 10.28 -12.57 -0.97
N GLY A 26 9.35 -13.54 -0.98
CA GLY A 26 8.80 -14.14 0.23
C GLY A 26 7.89 -13.22 1.04
N ILE A 27 7.36 -12.16 0.43
CA ILE A 27 6.49 -11.17 1.06
C ILE A 27 5.03 -11.50 0.73
N TYR A 28 4.20 -11.67 1.77
CA TYR A 28 2.79 -12.04 1.65
C TYR A 28 1.84 -11.03 2.29
N GLY A 29 2.37 -9.97 2.91
CA GLY A 29 1.59 -8.91 3.54
C GLY A 29 2.21 -7.55 3.26
N LEU A 30 1.37 -6.52 3.20
CA LEU A 30 1.77 -5.14 3.02
C LEU A 30 1.06 -4.26 4.03
N ILE A 31 1.83 -3.44 4.75
CA ILE A 31 1.29 -2.35 5.56
C ILE A 31 1.35 -1.08 4.71
N LEU A 32 0.21 -0.43 4.54
CA LEU A 32 0.05 0.74 3.66
C LEU A 32 -0.46 1.92 4.47
N ASP A 33 0.22 3.07 4.35
CA ASP A 33 -0.31 4.36 4.79
C ASP A 33 -1.24 4.95 3.71
N ILE A 34 -2.04 5.95 4.09
CA ILE A 34 -2.99 6.63 3.22
C ILE A 34 -2.35 7.89 2.61
N ASP A 35 -2.02 8.86 3.46
CA ASP A 35 -1.61 10.20 3.05
C ASP A 35 -0.21 10.21 2.45
N ASN A 36 -0.06 10.78 1.25
CA ASN A 36 1.18 10.77 0.47
C ASN A 36 1.73 9.37 0.14
N THR A 37 0.89 8.34 0.25
CA THR A 37 1.21 6.96 -0.14
C THR A 37 0.19 6.45 -1.14
N LEU A 38 -1.05 6.20 -0.70
CA LEU A 38 -2.14 5.75 -1.57
C LEU A 38 -2.80 6.92 -2.32
N VAL A 39 -2.91 8.08 -1.66
CA VAL A 39 -3.51 9.29 -2.23
C VAL A 39 -2.76 10.54 -1.78
N ALA A 40 -2.88 11.63 -2.54
CA ALA A 40 -2.42 12.93 -2.10
C ALA A 40 -3.25 13.43 -0.90
N THR A 41 -2.66 14.24 -0.02
CA THR A 41 -3.27 14.64 1.27
C THR A 41 -4.66 15.27 1.18
N ASN A 42 -5.00 15.92 0.06
CA ASN A 42 -6.28 16.62 -0.14
C ASN A 42 -7.34 15.78 -0.87
N VAL A 43 -7.04 14.53 -1.23
CA VAL A 43 -7.99 13.63 -1.88
C VAL A 43 -8.76 12.88 -0.80
N ARG A 44 -10.10 13.03 -0.83
CA ARG A 44 -10.99 12.51 0.22
C ARG A 44 -11.32 11.03 0.03
N GLU A 45 -11.47 10.59 -1.21
CA GLU A 45 -11.93 9.24 -1.55
C GLU A 45 -10.80 8.38 -2.09
N ALA A 46 -10.89 7.07 -1.84
CA ALA A 46 -10.04 6.09 -2.51
C ALA A 46 -10.40 6.07 -4.01
N GLY A 47 -9.60 6.73 -4.84
CA GLY A 47 -9.82 6.71 -6.29
C GLY A 47 -9.80 5.28 -6.84
N GLU A 48 -10.51 5.02 -7.94
CA GLU A 48 -10.67 3.67 -8.50
C GLU A 48 -9.33 2.92 -8.70
N ARG A 49 -8.25 3.66 -9.00
CA ARG A 49 -6.91 3.12 -9.15
C ARG A 49 -6.41 2.45 -7.87
N VAL A 50 -6.64 3.06 -6.71
CA VAL A 50 -6.28 2.52 -5.38
C VAL A 50 -7.11 1.28 -5.09
N GLY A 51 -8.43 1.34 -5.32
CA GLY A 51 -9.30 0.18 -5.15
C GLY A 51 -8.89 -1.02 -6.00
N ARG A 52 -8.59 -0.79 -7.30
CA ARG A 52 -8.08 -1.83 -8.21
C ARG A 52 -6.74 -2.40 -7.75
N PHE A 53 -5.84 -1.55 -7.26
CA PHE A 53 -4.54 -1.97 -6.74
C PHE A 53 -4.69 -2.87 -5.50
N ILE A 54 -5.45 -2.43 -4.49
CA ILE A 54 -5.70 -3.20 -3.27
C ILE A 54 -6.40 -4.53 -3.60
N LYS A 55 -7.38 -4.51 -4.50
CA LYS A 55 -8.05 -5.72 -4.96
C LYS A 55 -7.10 -6.69 -5.66
N ASN A 56 -6.23 -6.19 -6.54
CA ASN A 56 -5.24 -7.00 -7.24
C ASN A 56 -4.27 -7.71 -6.26
N LEU A 57 -3.85 -7.02 -5.19
CA LEU A 57 -3.06 -7.62 -4.12
C LEU A 57 -3.83 -8.76 -3.41
N LYS A 58 -5.06 -8.48 -2.95
CA LYS A 58 -5.92 -9.45 -2.24
C LYS A 58 -6.19 -10.69 -3.09
N ASP A 59 -6.63 -10.50 -4.34
CA ASP A 59 -6.96 -11.59 -5.27
C ASP A 59 -5.77 -12.51 -5.55
N ASN A 60 -4.55 -11.98 -5.40
CA ASN A 60 -3.32 -12.73 -5.59
C ASN A 60 -2.69 -13.19 -4.28
N GLY A 61 -3.42 -13.22 -3.16
CA GLY A 61 -2.93 -13.78 -1.90
C GLY A 61 -1.88 -12.93 -1.19
N ILE A 62 -1.85 -11.62 -1.47
CA ILE A 62 -1.15 -10.63 -0.65
C ILE A 62 -2.16 -9.99 0.29
N MET A 63 -1.83 -9.88 1.58
CA MET A 63 -2.69 -9.27 2.59
C MET A 63 -2.33 -7.78 2.78
N PRO A 64 -3.06 -6.83 2.18
CA PRO A 64 -2.91 -5.42 2.48
C PRO A 64 -3.58 -5.08 3.82
N VAL A 65 -2.88 -4.28 4.64
CA VAL A 65 -3.35 -3.74 5.91
C VAL A 65 -3.15 -2.23 5.87
N ILE A 66 -4.24 -1.47 6.02
CA ILE A 66 -4.17 -0.02 6.10
C ILE A 66 -3.82 0.39 7.53
N VAL A 67 -2.78 1.20 7.69
CA VAL A 67 -2.40 1.80 8.97
C VAL A 67 -2.12 3.27 8.72
N SER A 68 -2.93 4.15 9.32
CA SER A 68 -2.77 5.58 9.18
C SER A 68 -3.13 6.32 10.47
N ASN A 69 -2.49 7.47 10.68
CA ASN A 69 -2.79 8.39 11.77
C ASN A 69 -3.97 9.33 11.44
N ALA A 70 -4.61 9.14 10.28
CA ALA A 70 -5.82 9.87 9.90
C ALA A 70 -7.00 9.59 10.85
N ARG A 71 -8.00 10.48 10.85
CA ARG A 71 -9.24 10.27 11.61
C ARG A 71 -9.97 9.02 11.09
N LYS A 72 -10.65 8.31 11.99
CA LYS A 72 -11.37 7.05 11.69
C LYS A 72 -12.22 7.08 10.41
N HIS A 73 -13.06 8.11 10.23
CA HIS A 73 -13.89 8.26 9.03
C HIS A 73 -13.08 8.23 7.72
N ARG A 74 -11.86 8.76 7.74
CA ARG A 74 -10.97 8.78 6.58
C ARG A 74 -10.35 7.41 6.34
N VAL A 75 -10.06 6.64 7.39
CA VAL A 75 -9.53 5.28 7.26
C VAL A 75 -10.60 4.35 6.69
N GLU A 76 -11.85 4.52 7.08
CA GLU A 76 -12.98 3.69 6.64
C GLU A 76 -13.26 3.78 5.12
N GLU A 77 -12.91 4.90 4.47
CA GLU A 77 -13.02 5.04 3.00
C GLU A 77 -12.03 4.14 2.22
N PHE A 78 -11.05 3.53 2.88
CA PHE A 78 -9.98 2.73 2.27
C PHE A 78 -10.01 1.25 2.68
N CYS A 79 -10.94 0.84 3.55
CA CYS A 79 -11.02 -0.50 4.14
C CYS A 79 -12.11 -1.38 3.53
#